data_AF-A0A7J6PMP2-F1
#
_entry.id   AF-A0A7J6PMP2-F1
#
_cell.length_a   1.000
_cell.length_b   1.000
_cell.length_c   1.000
_cell.angle_alpha   90.00
_cell.angle_beta   90.00
_cell.angle_gamma   90.00
#
_symmetry.space_group_name_H-M   'P 1'
#
loop_
_entity.id
_entity.type
_entity.pdbx_description
1 polymer ?
#
loop_
_entity_poly.entity_id
_entity_poly.type
_entity_poly.pdbx_seq_one_letter_code
_entity_poly.pdbx_strand_id
1 'polypeptide(L)'
;MAPNLTLVPLQVFDHTPGESLSRYVKALDLAIDVKVDMLSMSVGWELSDLEHAQRNVLMRALHAVHRSGIFMVSSAGNKFGRVKDMFPCCFGGPTSMCVAYMYSNRTHNVLNPITNWGIRVDVAAYGNNIFTGRDEKGELRYFNGTSAAQPLVAGLIAILLSMDVDPRMAKSMVMANVDHVDCALPEDLPQSIRGGAINPLRTIKYAIKWLSSKSRGLRAAKRVGLLD
;
A
#
# COMPACT_ATOMS: atom_id res chain seq x y z
N MET A 1 -10.88 -2.80 -7.75
CA MET A 1 -9.96 -3.94 -7.97
C MET A 1 -10.46 -5.22 -7.32
N ALA A 2 -10.82 -5.22 -6.04
CA ALA A 2 -11.36 -6.39 -5.34
C ALA A 2 -12.82 -6.14 -4.92
N PRO A 3 -13.82 -6.61 -5.70
CA PRO A 3 -15.22 -6.24 -5.47
C PRO A 3 -15.90 -7.01 -4.32
N ASN A 4 -15.35 -8.15 -3.91
CA ASN A 4 -15.94 -9.02 -2.88
C ASN A 4 -15.14 -8.96 -1.58
N LEU A 5 -15.12 -7.78 -0.95
CA LEU A 5 -14.45 -7.54 0.33
C LEU A 5 -15.44 -6.97 1.34
N THR A 6 -15.22 -7.27 2.61
CA THR A 6 -15.86 -6.57 3.72
C THR A 6 -15.06 -5.32 4.03
N LEU A 7 -15.70 -4.14 3.94
CA LEU A 7 -15.08 -2.87 4.33
C LEU A 7 -15.42 -2.56 5.78
N VAL A 8 -14.37 -2.30 6.59
CA VAL A 8 -14.51 -1.83 7.97
C VAL A 8 -14.04 -0.38 8.03
N PRO A 9 -14.96 0.61 7.97
CA PRO A 9 -14.59 2.02 7.98
C PRO A 9 -14.16 2.45 9.39
N LEU A 10 -12.93 2.95 9.51
CA LEU A 10 -12.38 3.53 10.74
C LEU A 10 -12.13 5.03 10.52
N GLN A 11 -13.00 5.86 11.09
CA GLN A 11 -12.94 7.30 10.88
C GLN A 11 -11.85 7.95 11.74
N VAL A 12 -10.87 8.58 11.08
CA VAL A 12 -9.74 9.28 11.75
C VAL A 12 -9.77 10.80 11.54
N PHE A 13 -10.62 11.27 10.62
CA PHE A 13 -10.86 12.68 10.34
C PHE A 13 -12.33 13.02 10.56
N ASP A 14 -12.59 14.16 11.18
CA ASP A 14 -13.91 14.76 11.34
C ASP A 14 -13.83 16.26 10.99
N HIS A 15 -14.91 17.00 11.23
CA HIS A 15 -14.98 18.44 11.05
C HIS A 15 -14.25 19.24 12.15
N THR A 16 -13.60 18.56 13.12
CA THR A 16 -12.94 19.18 14.27
C THR A 16 -11.42 19.22 14.07
N PRO A 17 -10.80 20.40 13.95
CA PRO A 17 -9.35 20.49 13.84
C PRO A 17 -8.66 19.99 15.12
N GLY A 18 -7.57 19.20 14.98
CA GLY A 18 -6.57 19.04 16.05
C GLY A 18 -6.31 17.64 16.63
N GLU A 19 -7.19 16.65 16.42
CA GLU A 19 -7.06 15.32 17.07
C GLU A 19 -6.78 14.13 16.12
N SER A 20 -6.43 14.39 14.86
CA SER A 20 -6.34 13.33 13.85
C SER A 20 -5.31 12.24 14.17
N LEU A 21 -4.20 12.59 14.84
CA LEU A 21 -3.14 11.63 15.16
C LEU A 21 -3.55 10.64 16.26
N SER A 22 -4.17 11.12 17.34
CA SER A 22 -4.61 10.25 18.44
C SER A 22 -5.74 9.32 18.00
N ARG A 23 -6.65 9.83 17.16
CA ARG A 23 -7.71 9.02 16.52
C ARG A 23 -7.13 7.98 15.58
N TYR A 24 -6.10 8.33 14.81
CA TYR A 24 -5.41 7.38 13.95
C TYR A 24 -4.77 6.24 14.75
N VAL A 25 -4.08 6.54 15.84
CA VAL A 25 -3.53 5.50 16.73
C VAL A 25 -4.63 4.59 17.27
N LYS A 26 -5.73 5.17 17.78
CA LYS A 26 -6.90 4.39 18.26
C LYS A 26 -7.52 3.52 17.15
N ALA A 27 -7.55 4.01 15.91
CA ALA A 27 -8.04 3.23 14.78
C ALA A 27 -7.12 2.05 14.45
N LEU A 28 -5.80 2.20 14.60
CA LEU A 28 -4.88 1.07 14.45
C LEU A 28 -5.11 0.00 15.53
N ASP A 29 -5.32 0.41 16.78
CA ASP A 29 -5.65 -0.52 17.88
C ASP A 29 -6.99 -1.24 17.61
N LEU A 30 -8.04 -0.50 17.22
CA LEU A 30 -9.34 -1.08 16.89
C LEU A 30 -9.27 -2.06 15.71
N ALA A 31 -8.43 -1.78 14.71
CA ALA A 31 -8.19 -2.69 13.59
C ALA A 31 -7.60 -4.03 14.05
N ILE A 32 -6.72 -4.00 15.05
CA ILE A 32 -6.17 -5.20 15.68
C ILE A 32 -7.27 -5.95 16.42
N ASP A 33 -8.06 -5.25 17.22
CA ASP A 33 -9.13 -5.84 18.04
C ASP A 33 -10.21 -6.53 17.19
N VAL A 34 -10.60 -5.91 16.07
CA VAL A 34 -11.56 -6.48 15.12
C VAL A 34 -10.93 -7.45 14.10
N LYS A 35 -9.60 -7.67 14.20
CA LYS A 35 -8.84 -8.67 13.42
C LYS A 35 -9.01 -8.53 11.90
N VAL A 36 -8.89 -7.31 11.37
CA VAL A 36 -8.89 -7.10 9.91
C VAL A 36 -7.66 -7.75 9.27
N ASP A 37 -7.80 -8.25 8.04
CA ASP A 37 -6.65 -8.83 7.30
C ASP A 37 -5.64 -7.77 6.87
N MET A 38 -6.13 -6.57 6.57
CA MET A 38 -5.30 -5.48 6.07
C MET A 38 -5.89 -4.09 6.32
N LEU A 39 -5.03 -3.09 6.24
CA LEU A 39 -5.34 -1.66 6.35
C LEU A 39 -5.02 -0.93 5.04
N SER A 40 -5.98 -0.14 4.56
CA SER A 40 -5.82 0.79 3.44
C SER A 40 -5.79 2.21 3.98
N MET A 41 -4.61 2.82 4.02
CA MET A 41 -4.36 4.08 4.74
C MET A 41 -3.91 5.18 3.79
N SER A 42 -4.88 5.98 3.37
CA SER A 42 -4.66 7.16 2.53
C SER A 42 -4.55 8.44 3.37
N VAL A 43 -3.66 8.42 4.35
CA VAL A 43 -3.40 9.50 5.30
C VAL A 43 -1.94 9.47 5.70
N GLY A 44 -1.36 10.62 6.06
CA GLY A 44 -0.03 10.63 6.65
C GLY A 44 0.32 11.90 7.42
N TRP A 45 1.38 11.77 8.23
CA TRP A 45 1.99 12.84 9.00
C TRP A 45 3.46 12.93 8.63
N GLU A 46 3.90 14.13 8.29
CA GLU A 46 5.30 14.44 8.10
C GLU A 46 5.86 14.87 9.46
N LEU A 47 6.59 13.98 10.11
CA LEU A 47 7.15 14.21 11.45
C LEU A 47 8.67 14.25 11.32
N SER A 48 9.26 15.40 11.59
CA SER A 48 10.71 15.58 11.61
C SER A 48 11.38 14.82 12.76
N ASP A 49 12.69 14.67 12.73
CA ASP A 49 13.44 14.08 13.84
C ASP A 49 13.27 14.85 15.16
N LEU A 50 12.82 16.12 15.15
CA LEU A 50 12.55 16.86 16.40
C LEU A 50 11.28 16.37 17.13
N GLU A 51 10.38 15.67 16.43
CA GLU A 51 9.08 15.21 16.95
C GLU A 51 9.18 13.77 17.52
N HIS A 52 10.23 13.51 18.30
CA HIS A 52 10.56 12.17 18.84
C HIS A 52 9.38 11.47 19.51
N ALA A 53 8.59 12.18 20.33
CA ALA A 53 7.47 11.59 21.07
C ALA A 53 6.38 11.05 20.12
N GLN A 54 5.97 11.85 19.13
CA GLN A 54 4.94 11.46 18.16
C GLN A 54 5.45 10.34 17.24
N ARG A 55 6.71 10.42 16.78
CA ARG A 55 7.36 9.35 16.00
C ARG A 55 7.37 8.03 16.77
N ASN A 56 7.73 8.05 18.04
CA ASN A 56 7.75 6.86 18.90
C ASN A 56 6.35 6.28 19.14
N VAL A 57 5.31 7.12 19.26
CA VAL A 57 3.93 6.64 19.39
C VAL A 57 3.48 5.96 18.09
N LEU A 58 3.65 6.61 16.93
CA LEU A 58 3.28 6.03 15.64
C LEU A 58 4.05 4.76 15.33
N MET A 59 5.37 4.74 15.53
CA MET A 59 6.17 3.53 15.30
C MET A 59 5.72 2.37 16.17
N ARG A 60 5.40 2.62 17.46
CA ARG A 60 4.88 1.57 18.35
C ARG A 60 3.54 1.01 17.86
N ALA A 61 2.62 1.88 17.44
CA ALA A 61 1.32 1.47 16.90
C ALA A 61 1.47 0.66 15.60
N LEU A 62 2.29 1.13 14.65
CA LEU A 62 2.55 0.41 13.40
C LEU A 62 3.25 -0.93 13.63
N HIS A 63 4.15 -1.00 14.61
CA HIS A 63 4.74 -2.28 15.03
C HIS A 63 3.71 -3.22 15.68
N ALA A 64 2.73 -2.71 16.43
CA ALA A 64 1.65 -3.54 16.98
C ALA A 64 0.82 -4.16 15.85
N VAL A 65 0.40 -3.36 14.86
CA VAL A 65 -0.31 -3.83 13.66
C VAL A 65 0.49 -4.89 12.91
N HIS A 66 1.79 -4.62 12.67
CA HIS A 66 2.69 -5.57 12.01
C HIS A 66 2.78 -6.91 12.77
N ARG A 67 2.94 -6.88 14.10
CA ARG A 67 3.01 -8.10 14.93
C ARG A 67 1.72 -8.90 14.94
N SER A 68 0.57 -8.26 14.75
CA SER A 68 -0.73 -8.91 14.63
C SER A 68 -0.96 -9.56 13.25
N GLY A 69 0.01 -9.48 12.33
CA GLY A 69 -0.08 -10.09 11.00
C GLY A 69 -0.89 -9.29 9.98
N ILE A 70 -1.34 -8.09 10.34
CA ILE A 70 -2.17 -7.23 9.49
C ILE A 70 -1.30 -6.55 8.43
N PHE A 71 -1.69 -6.65 7.17
CA PHE A 71 -0.96 -6.00 6.07
C PHE A 71 -1.31 -4.51 5.99
N MET A 72 -0.33 -3.63 5.84
CA MET A 72 -0.54 -2.18 5.73
C MET A 72 -0.27 -1.70 4.30
N VAL A 73 -1.15 -0.89 3.74
CA VAL A 73 -0.92 -0.19 2.47
C VAL A 73 -1.10 1.30 2.69
N SER A 74 -0.07 2.08 2.38
CA SER A 74 0.03 3.51 2.74
C SER A 74 0.32 4.38 1.52
N SER A 75 -0.24 5.58 1.49
CA SER A 75 0.02 6.54 0.43
C SER A 75 1.35 7.30 0.69
N ALA A 76 2.11 7.61 -0.36
CA ALA A 76 3.40 8.30 -0.20
C ALA A 76 3.26 9.80 0.11
N GLY A 77 2.16 10.43 -0.31
CA GLY A 77 1.93 11.88 -0.23
C GLY A 77 2.28 12.62 -1.52
N ASN A 78 1.84 13.88 -1.61
CA ASN A 78 1.84 14.69 -2.84
C ASN A 78 2.61 16.02 -2.70
N LYS A 79 3.80 16.00 -2.09
CA LYS A 79 4.59 17.21 -1.78
C LYS A 79 5.94 17.28 -2.51
N PHE A 80 6.19 16.40 -3.47
CA PHE A 80 7.51 16.23 -4.10
C PHE A 80 8.65 16.00 -3.08
N GLY A 81 8.32 15.40 -1.93
CA GLY A 81 9.24 15.20 -0.80
C GLY A 81 9.78 13.78 -0.69
N ARG A 82 10.88 13.62 0.05
CA ARG A 82 11.36 12.29 0.44
C ARG A 82 10.44 11.70 1.52
N VAL A 83 10.05 10.43 1.36
CA VAL A 83 9.17 9.75 2.33
C VAL A 83 9.83 9.36 3.66
N LYS A 84 11.09 9.73 3.90
CA LYS A 84 11.83 9.31 5.11
C LYS A 84 11.13 9.73 6.43
N ASP A 85 10.39 10.82 6.39
CA ASP A 85 9.70 11.41 7.53
C ASP A 85 8.17 11.33 7.42
N MET A 86 7.66 10.61 6.40
CA MET A 86 6.23 10.48 6.12
C MET A 86 5.64 9.20 6.71
N PHE A 87 4.95 9.29 7.85
CA PHE A 87 4.26 8.17 8.48
C PHE A 87 2.86 8.00 7.90
N PRO A 88 2.34 6.77 7.74
CA PRO A 88 2.99 5.48 7.99
C PRO A 88 3.88 4.96 6.84
N CYS A 89 3.93 5.63 5.68
CA CYS A 89 4.69 5.18 4.50
C CYS A 89 6.17 4.85 4.80
N CYS A 90 6.83 5.61 5.68
CA CYS A 90 8.23 5.46 6.04
C CYS A 90 8.53 4.17 6.82
N PHE A 91 7.51 3.53 7.43
CA PHE A 91 7.65 2.35 8.29
C PHE A 91 8.37 1.19 7.58
N GLY A 92 7.99 0.93 6.32
CA GLY A 92 8.52 -0.17 5.54
C GLY A 92 8.28 -1.54 6.18
N GLY A 93 9.20 -2.49 5.98
CA GLY A 93 9.06 -3.86 6.48
C GLY A 93 8.34 -4.80 5.49
N PRO A 94 8.16 -6.09 5.87
CA PRO A 94 7.69 -7.11 4.94
C PRO A 94 6.17 -7.18 4.79
N THR A 95 5.38 -6.60 5.71
CA THR A 95 3.90 -6.55 5.64
C THR A 95 3.36 -5.12 5.53
N SER A 96 4.15 -4.20 4.97
CA SER A 96 3.70 -2.84 4.67
C SER A 96 4.13 -2.46 3.26
N MET A 97 3.29 -1.74 2.52
CA MET A 97 3.62 -1.18 1.21
C MET A 97 3.32 0.31 1.16
N CYS A 98 4.31 1.10 0.74
CA CYS A 98 4.11 2.51 0.42
C CYS A 98 3.94 2.74 -1.09
N VAL A 99 2.97 3.58 -1.45
CA VAL A 99 2.46 3.74 -2.81
C VAL A 99 2.62 5.19 -3.30
N ALA A 100 3.47 5.38 -4.31
CA ALA A 100 3.50 6.59 -5.14
C ALA A 100 2.42 6.53 -6.22
N TYR A 101 2.21 7.65 -6.92
CA TYR A 101 1.30 7.67 -8.05
C TYR A 101 1.93 8.10 -9.38
N MET A 102 1.38 7.54 -10.45
CA MET A 102 1.77 7.80 -11.83
C MET A 102 0.62 8.43 -12.63
N TYR A 103 0.98 9.04 -13.75
CA TYR A 103 0.02 9.52 -14.74
C TYR A 103 -0.80 8.37 -15.33
N SER A 104 -2.07 8.63 -15.64
CA SER A 104 -3.00 7.70 -16.29
C SER A 104 -3.09 7.87 -17.81
N ASN A 105 -2.45 8.91 -18.36
CA ASN A 105 -2.58 9.34 -19.76
C ASN A 105 -1.23 9.40 -20.49
N ARG A 106 -0.32 8.48 -20.18
CA ARG A 106 0.99 8.35 -20.83
C ARG A 106 1.09 7.00 -21.55
N THR A 107 1.96 6.95 -22.56
CA THR A 107 2.20 5.73 -23.35
C THR A 107 3.04 4.68 -22.61
N HIS A 108 3.69 5.08 -21.52
CA HIS A 108 4.46 4.25 -20.61
C HIS A 108 4.22 4.72 -19.17
N ASN A 109 4.70 3.96 -18.18
CA ASN A 109 4.50 4.31 -16.78
C ASN A 109 5.43 5.47 -16.39
N VAL A 110 4.86 6.58 -15.95
CA VAL A 110 5.63 7.76 -15.54
C VAL A 110 5.12 8.29 -14.21
N LEU A 111 5.99 8.39 -13.21
CA LEU A 111 5.68 9.00 -11.93
C LEU A 111 5.17 10.42 -12.12
N ASN A 112 4.16 10.80 -11.33
CA ASN A 112 3.73 12.18 -11.31
C ASN A 112 4.77 13.03 -10.55
N PRO A 113 5.21 14.20 -11.06
CA PRO A 113 6.22 15.02 -10.43
C PRO A 113 5.99 15.34 -8.95
N ILE A 114 4.74 15.53 -8.51
CA ILE A 114 4.49 15.90 -7.11
C ILE A 114 4.38 14.69 -6.16
N THR A 115 4.46 13.45 -6.65
CA THR A 115 4.48 12.28 -5.76
C THR A 115 5.72 12.32 -4.89
N ASN A 116 5.54 12.02 -3.61
CA ASN A 116 6.66 11.76 -2.73
C ASN A 116 7.38 10.47 -3.14
N TRP A 117 8.67 10.41 -2.83
CA TRP A 117 9.60 9.43 -3.38
C TRP A 117 10.66 8.99 -2.38
N GLY A 118 11.45 7.98 -2.74
CA GLY A 118 12.57 7.48 -1.95
C GLY A 118 12.53 5.96 -1.76
N ILE A 119 13.56 5.42 -1.11
CA ILE A 119 13.77 3.98 -0.94
C ILE A 119 12.66 3.25 -0.15
N ARG A 120 11.85 3.99 0.62
CA ARG A 120 10.71 3.43 1.35
C ARG A 120 9.43 3.36 0.51
N VAL A 121 9.39 4.01 -0.66
CA VAL A 121 8.28 3.85 -1.60
C VAL A 121 8.46 2.55 -2.36
N ASP A 122 7.55 1.61 -2.16
CA ASP A 122 7.67 0.26 -2.71
C ASP A 122 7.23 0.22 -4.18
N VAL A 123 6.08 0.80 -4.51
CA VAL A 123 5.46 0.71 -5.85
C VAL A 123 4.75 1.99 -6.26
N ALA A 124 4.43 2.10 -7.54
CA ALA A 124 3.54 3.11 -8.09
C ALA A 124 2.26 2.48 -8.65
N ALA A 125 1.17 3.24 -8.61
CA ALA A 125 -0.08 2.90 -9.29
C ALA A 125 -0.72 4.15 -9.92
N TYR A 126 -1.65 3.96 -10.85
CA TYR A 126 -2.36 5.09 -11.46
C TYR A 126 -3.09 5.91 -10.38
N GLY A 127 -2.80 7.20 -10.30
CA GLY A 127 -3.45 8.10 -9.34
C GLY A 127 -3.83 9.45 -9.91
N ASN A 128 -3.63 9.67 -11.21
CA ASN A 128 -4.07 10.88 -11.90
C ASN A 128 -5.44 10.66 -12.54
N ASN A 129 -6.37 11.60 -12.34
CA ASN A 129 -7.72 11.60 -12.90
C ASN A 129 -8.47 10.28 -12.71
N ILE A 130 -8.41 9.71 -11.51
CA ILE A 130 -9.08 8.45 -11.19
C ILE A 130 -10.52 8.72 -10.85
N PHE A 131 -11.45 8.05 -11.52
CA PHE A 131 -12.86 8.09 -11.18
C PHE A 131 -13.10 7.39 -9.83
N THR A 132 -13.67 8.12 -8.86
CA THR A 132 -13.88 7.63 -7.49
C THR A 132 -15.36 7.51 -7.11
N GLY A 133 -16.28 7.72 -8.05
CA GLY A 133 -17.72 7.66 -7.81
C GLY A 133 -18.41 8.98 -8.13
N ARG A 134 -19.50 9.28 -7.43
CA ARG A 134 -20.27 10.51 -7.62
C ARG A 134 -20.27 11.35 -6.35
N ASP A 135 -20.40 12.67 -6.49
CA ASP A 135 -20.61 13.56 -5.36
C ASP A 135 -22.08 13.57 -4.92
N GLU A 136 -22.41 14.40 -3.91
CA GLU A 136 -23.77 14.54 -3.37
C GLU A 136 -24.79 15.04 -4.39
N LYS A 137 -24.32 15.68 -5.48
CA LYS A 137 -25.16 16.18 -6.57
C LYS A 137 -25.31 15.15 -7.71
N GLY A 138 -24.65 14.00 -7.59
CA GLY A 138 -24.66 12.95 -8.61
C GLY A 138 -23.61 13.17 -9.72
N GLU A 139 -22.74 14.18 -9.63
CA GLU A 139 -21.72 14.45 -10.64
C GLU A 139 -20.54 13.49 -10.53
N LEU A 140 -19.90 13.16 -11.66
CA LEU A 140 -18.73 12.29 -11.66
C LEU A 140 -17.59 12.94 -10.89
N ARG A 141 -17.08 12.22 -9.88
CA ARG A 141 -15.95 12.67 -9.06
C ARG A 141 -14.67 12.00 -9.53
N TYR A 142 -13.67 12.83 -9.80
CA TYR A 142 -12.32 12.41 -10.12
C TYR A 142 -11.34 12.87 -9.05
N PHE A 143 -10.33 12.05 -8.77
CA PHE A 143 -9.33 12.34 -7.75
C PHE A 143 -7.91 12.24 -8.33
N ASN A 144 -7.03 13.13 -7.87
CA ASN A 144 -5.61 13.16 -8.20
C ASN A 144 -4.76 12.98 -6.95
N GLY A 145 -3.83 12.03 -6.99
CA GLY A 145 -2.79 11.87 -5.97
C GLY A 145 -2.59 10.44 -5.50
N THR A 146 -1.65 10.27 -4.57
CA THR A 146 -1.36 8.98 -3.94
C THR A 146 -2.58 8.36 -3.25
N SER A 147 -3.55 9.18 -2.83
CA SER A 147 -4.80 8.72 -2.23
C SER A 147 -5.72 7.96 -3.20
N ALA A 148 -5.60 8.20 -4.51
CA ALA A 148 -6.29 7.43 -5.53
C ALA A 148 -5.49 6.18 -5.96
N ALA A 149 -4.16 6.26 -5.95
CA ALA A 149 -3.28 5.15 -6.30
C ALA A 149 -3.23 4.06 -5.22
N GLN A 150 -3.17 4.45 -3.95
CA GLN A 150 -3.03 3.55 -2.80
C GLN A 150 -4.14 2.48 -2.76
N PRO A 151 -5.44 2.80 -2.94
CA PRO A 151 -6.51 1.80 -2.96
C PRO A 151 -6.41 0.75 -4.08
N LEU A 152 -5.77 1.08 -5.22
CA LEU A 152 -5.51 0.11 -6.29
C LEU A 152 -4.53 -0.97 -5.80
N VAL A 153 -3.43 -0.55 -5.17
CA VAL A 153 -2.47 -1.48 -4.58
C VAL A 153 -3.11 -2.28 -3.44
N ALA A 154 -3.93 -1.64 -2.60
CA ALA A 154 -4.66 -2.35 -1.54
C ALA A 154 -5.58 -3.43 -2.10
N GLY A 155 -6.31 -3.14 -3.19
CA GLY A 155 -7.12 -4.14 -3.86
C GLY A 155 -6.31 -5.31 -4.43
N LEU A 156 -5.11 -5.06 -4.97
CA LEU A 156 -4.22 -6.14 -5.42
C LEU A 156 -3.75 -7.02 -4.25
N ILE A 157 -3.35 -6.41 -3.13
CA ILE A 157 -2.97 -7.13 -1.91
C ILE A 157 -4.14 -7.95 -1.39
N ALA A 158 -5.35 -7.38 -1.31
CA ALA A 158 -6.54 -8.09 -0.86
C ALA A 158 -6.84 -9.34 -1.69
N ILE A 159 -6.66 -9.27 -3.02
CA ILE A 159 -6.82 -10.45 -3.90
C ILE A 159 -5.79 -11.52 -3.54
N LEU A 160 -4.52 -11.15 -3.34
CA LEU A 160 -3.47 -12.10 -2.95
C LEU A 160 -3.78 -12.76 -1.60
N LEU A 161 -4.22 -11.98 -0.62
CA LEU A 161 -4.62 -12.51 0.69
C LEU A 161 -5.81 -13.46 0.58
N SER A 162 -6.81 -13.15 -0.26
CA SER A 162 -7.95 -14.06 -0.52
C SER A 162 -7.57 -15.37 -1.22
N MET A 163 -6.36 -15.46 -1.75
CA MET A 163 -5.78 -16.68 -2.34
C MET A 163 -4.89 -17.45 -1.35
N ASP A 164 -4.98 -17.14 -0.04
CA ASP A 164 -4.14 -17.70 1.02
C ASP A 164 -2.64 -17.46 0.83
N VAL A 165 -2.26 -16.36 0.17
CA VAL A 165 -0.86 -15.93 0.10
C VAL A 165 -0.48 -15.26 1.42
N ASP A 166 0.58 -15.75 2.06
CA ASP A 166 1.13 -15.11 3.28
C ASP A 166 1.41 -13.61 3.02
N PRO A 167 1.05 -12.71 3.96
CA PRO A 167 1.27 -11.26 3.84
C PRO A 167 2.67 -10.87 3.34
N ARG A 168 3.74 -11.48 3.86
CA ARG A 168 5.12 -11.15 3.46
C ARG A 168 5.42 -11.60 2.03
N MET A 169 4.85 -12.74 1.65
CA MET A 169 4.93 -13.25 0.29
C MET A 169 4.13 -12.35 -0.67
N ALA A 170 2.96 -11.83 -0.26
CA ALA A 170 2.15 -10.94 -1.09
C ALA A 170 2.95 -9.69 -1.51
N LYS A 171 3.63 -9.03 -0.56
CA LYS A 171 4.55 -7.91 -0.89
C LYS A 171 5.62 -8.34 -1.88
N SER A 172 6.28 -9.47 -1.63
CA SER A 172 7.37 -9.98 -2.46
C SER A 172 6.89 -10.28 -3.89
N MET A 173 5.71 -10.88 -4.03
CA MET A 173 5.09 -11.17 -5.33
C MET A 173 4.78 -9.90 -6.12
N VAL A 174 4.25 -8.86 -5.47
CA VAL A 174 4.01 -7.57 -6.15
C VAL A 174 5.35 -6.95 -6.59
N MET A 175 6.32 -6.85 -5.68
CA MET A 175 7.63 -6.24 -5.96
C MET A 175 8.40 -6.94 -7.09
N ALA A 176 8.29 -8.27 -7.19
CA ALA A 176 8.96 -9.05 -8.23
C ALA A 176 8.29 -8.96 -9.61
N ASN A 177 7.06 -8.44 -9.69
CA ASN A 177 6.26 -8.43 -10.91
C ASN A 177 5.87 -7.02 -11.35
N VAL A 178 6.53 -5.98 -10.84
CA VAL A 178 6.34 -4.60 -11.31
C VAL A 178 6.82 -4.40 -12.74
N ASP A 179 6.25 -3.40 -13.40
CA ASP A 179 6.79 -2.83 -14.63
C ASP A 179 7.72 -1.66 -14.34
N HIS A 180 8.64 -1.37 -15.25
CA HIS A 180 9.48 -0.19 -15.16
C HIS A 180 8.61 1.07 -15.08
N VAL A 181 9.10 2.07 -14.34
CA VAL A 181 8.47 3.38 -14.22
C VAL A 181 9.53 4.45 -14.37
N ASP A 182 9.25 5.39 -15.27
CA ASP A 182 10.09 6.55 -15.54
C ASP A 182 9.74 7.71 -14.59
N CYS A 183 10.65 8.68 -14.50
CA CYS A 183 10.38 9.96 -13.89
C CYS A 183 10.13 11.02 -14.96
N ALA A 184 9.14 11.87 -14.77
CA ALA A 184 8.87 12.99 -15.67
C ALA A 184 9.85 14.17 -15.51
N LEU A 185 10.63 14.20 -14.42
CA LEU A 185 11.56 15.27 -14.10
C LEU A 185 12.92 15.06 -14.78
N PRO A 186 13.69 16.14 -14.99
CA PRO A 186 15.04 16.02 -15.54
C PRO A 186 15.96 15.23 -14.60
N GLU A 187 17.04 14.67 -15.15
CA GLU A 187 17.94 13.73 -14.44
C GLU A 187 18.58 14.31 -13.17
N ASP A 188 18.71 15.63 -13.08
CA ASP A 188 19.29 16.34 -11.93
C ASP A 188 18.33 16.48 -10.74
N LEU A 189 17.04 16.18 -10.92
CA LEU A 189 16.03 16.15 -9.87
C LEU A 189 15.68 14.69 -9.53
N PRO A 190 16.39 14.08 -8.57
CA PRO A 190 16.19 12.66 -8.28
C PRO A 190 14.78 12.44 -7.72
N GLN A 191 13.95 11.70 -8.46
CA GLN A 191 12.71 11.12 -7.98
C GLN A 191 12.71 9.64 -8.37
N SER A 192 12.89 8.78 -7.37
CA SER A 192 12.95 7.34 -7.55
C SER A 192 12.13 6.62 -6.49
N ILE A 193 11.63 5.45 -6.85
CA ILE A 193 11.00 4.51 -5.92
C ILE A 193 11.81 3.21 -5.90
N ARG A 194 11.58 2.36 -4.92
CA ARG A 194 12.30 1.10 -4.76
C ARG A 194 11.94 0.08 -5.85
N GLY A 195 10.66 0.00 -6.21
CA GLY A 195 10.14 -0.94 -7.21
C GLY A 195 9.76 -0.23 -8.49
N GLY A 196 8.53 -0.45 -8.93
CA GLY A 196 8.02 0.06 -10.20
C GLY A 196 6.50 0.19 -10.19
N ALA A 197 5.90 0.33 -11.36
CA ALA A 197 4.46 0.34 -11.52
C ALA A 197 3.86 -1.05 -11.25
N ILE A 198 2.77 -1.13 -10.48
CA ILE A 198 2.12 -2.42 -10.25
C ILE A 198 1.62 -3.04 -11.56
N ASN A 199 1.82 -4.34 -11.73
CA ASN A 199 1.19 -5.12 -12.79
C ASN A 199 0.29 -6.21 -12.17
N PRO A 200 -1.01 -5.92 -11.95
CA PRO A 200 -1.93 -6.85 -11.31
C PRO A 200 -2.02 -8.19 -12.04
N LEU A 201 -2.12 -8.17 -13.37
CA LEU A 201 -2.27 -9.39 -14.16
C LEU A 201 -1.05 -10.31 -14.04
N ARG A 202 0.16 -9.75 -14.19
CA ARG A 202 1.41 -10.52 -14.04
C ARG A 202 1.54 -11.08 -12.63
N THR A 203 1.25 -10.26 -11.63
CA THR A 203 1.31 -10.65 -10.21
C THR A 203 0.37 -11.81 -9.89
N ILE A 204 -0.89 -11.73 -10.32
CA ILE A 204 -1.89 -12.78 -10.07
C ILE A 204 -1.54 -14.08 -10.83
N LYS A 205 -1.11 -13.99 -12.09
CA LYS A 205 -0.62 -15.17 -12.83
C LYS A 205 0.54 -15.86 -12.12
N TYR A 206 1.47 -15.08 -11.58
CA TYR A 206 2.58 -15.59 -10.79
C TYR A 206 2.08 -16.31 -9.52
N ALA A 207 1.18 -15.68 -8.77
CA ALA A 207 0.61 -16.26 -7.55
C ALA A 207 -0.11 -17.60 -7.81
N ILE A 208 -0.94 -17.69 -8.85
CA ILE A 208 -1.64 -18.94 -9.24
C ILE A 208 -0.63 -20.06 -9.53
N LYS A 209 0.43 -19.75 -10.30
CA LYS A 209 1.48 -20.73 -10.63
C LYS A 209 2.21 -21.19 -9.38
N TRP A 210 2.56 -20.26 -8.48
CA TRP A 210 3.26 -20.54 -7.24
C TRP A 210 2.44 -21.47 -6.32
N LEU A 211 1.16 -21.13 -6.07
CA LEU A 211 0.26 -21.96 -5.24
C LEU A 211 0.08 -23.37 -5.82
N SER A 212 -0.07 -23.48 -7.14
CA SER A 212 -0.19 -24.77 -7.84
C SER A 212 1.08 -25.62 -7.77
N SER A 213 2.26 -25.02 -7.61
CA SER A 213 3.52 -25.74 -7.42
C SER A 213 3.68 -26.23 -5.99
N LYS A 214 3.30 -25.41 -5.00
CA LYS A 214 3.33 -25.74 -3.57
C LYS A 214 2.42 -26.92 -3.25
N SER A 215 1.20 -26.94 -3.80
CA SER A 215 0.26 -28.03 -3.61
C SER A 215 0.76 -29.36 -4.19
N ARG A 216 1.42 -29.32 -5.37
CA ARG A 216 2.07 -30.49 -5.97
C ARG A 216 3.24 -31.00 -5.14
N GLY A 217 4.09 -30.10 -4.63
CA GLY A 217 5.21 -30.45 -3.75
C GLY A 217 4.76 -31.12 -2.45
N LEU A 218 3.73 -30.57 -1.79
CA LEU A 218 3.14 -31.17 -0.59
C LEU A 218 2.56 -32.57 -0.87
N ARG A 219 1.85 -32.75 -1.98
CA ARG A 219 1.34 -34.07 -2.40
C ARG A 219 2.46 -35.06 -2.69
N ALA A 220 3.54 -34.62 -3.33
CA ALA A 220 4.71 -35.46 -3.58
C ALA A 220 5.38 -35.87 -2.27
N ALA A 221 5.66 -34.93 -1.37
CA ALA A 221 6.30 -35.20 -0.09
C ALA A 221 5.48 -36.18 0.78
N LYS A 222 4.14 -36.05 0.81
CA LYS A 222 3.26 -37.04 1.46
C LYS A 222 3.35 -38.43 0.83
N ARG A 223 3.46 -38.53 -0.51
CA ARG A 223 3.62 -39.83 -1.19
C ARG A 223 4.94 -40.53 -0.88
N VAL A 224 6.00 -39.77 -0.58
CA VAL A 224 7.32 -40.34 -0.24
C VAL A 224 7.58 -40.41 1.27
N GLY A 225 6.54 -40.22 2.11
CA GLY A 225 6.65 -40.33 3.57
C GLY A 225 7.54 -39.26 4.22
N LEU A 226 7.74 -38.11 3.57
CA LEU A 226 8.55 -37.00 4.10
C LEU A 226 7.73 -36.00 4.93
N LEU A 227 6.40 -36.16 4.95
CA LEU A 227 5.46 -35.38 5.74
C LEU A 227 4.36 -36.34 6.21
N ASP A 228 4.08 -36.31 7.52
CA ASP A 228 3.02 -37.10 8.16
C ASP A 228 1.59 -36.68 7.73
#